data_AF-E9HLS0-F1
#
_entry.id   AF-E9HLS0-F1
#
_cell.length_a   1.000
_cell.length_b   1.000
_cell.length_c   1.000
_cell.angle_alpha   90.00
_cell.angle_beta   90.00
_cell.angle_gamma   90.00
#
_symmetry.space_group_name_H-M   'P 1'
#
loop_
_entity.id
_entity.type
_entity.pdbx_description
1 polymer ?
#
loop_
_entity_poly.entity_id
_entity_poly.type
_entity_poly.pdbx_seq_one_letter_code
_entity_poly.pdbx_strand_id
1 'polypeptide(L)'
;MAESVVPALTSIAEEEEVVFDDTITDPARLKRFRTTAKMIHTNAGKKLMQSVKVGEDRDTVRALRALYVRDFDSLEKHHDRYVQCNAPNCSQDDFDGERDWIQAVIYDHQAILAKCDDYLVQTNPKPASTVSRASSRHSSVSSRQARIHEADRKEREAQLKLQQEQDETRRREEEDAKIREAEDYKRKVEKIGAKSNQEIRET
;
A
#
# COMPACT_ATOMS: atom_id res chain seq x y z
N MET A 1 -3.09 -38.24 47.44
CA MET A 1 -2.60 -38.58 46.09
C MET A 1 -2.93 -37.41 45.20
N ALA A 2 -1.93 -36.74 44.64
CA ALA A 2 -2.10 -35.55 43.81
C ALA A 2 -2.25 -35.99 42.36
N GLU A 3 -3.42 -35.80 41.77
CA GLU A 3 -3.62 -35.93 40.32
C GLU A 3 -3.34 -34.58 39.67
N SER A 4 -2.21 -34.55 38.96
CA SER A 4 -1.80 -33.48 38.06
C SER A 4 -2.59 -33.61 36.76
N VAL A 5 -3.43 -32.62 36.46
CA VAL A 5 -4.07 -32.48 35.14
C VAL A 5 -3.33 -31.38 34.40
N VAL A 6 -2.49 -31.78 33.46
CA VAL A 6 -1.80 -30.90 32.52
C VAL A 6 -2.80 -30.54 31.40
N PRO A 7 -3.06 -29.25 31.08
CA PRO A 7 -3.89 -28.92 29.94
C PRO A 7 -3.14 -29.20 28.65
N ALA A 8 -3.76 -29.99 27.78
CA ALA A 8 -3.30 -30.25 26.42
C ALA A 8 -3.19 -28.93 25.65
N LEU A 9 -2.01 -28.73 25.04
CA LEU A 9 -1.70 -27.61 24.16
C LEU A 9 -2.69 -27.58 23.00
N THR A 10 -3.48 -26.51 22.92
CA THR A 10 -4.29 -26.19 21.74
C THR A 10 -3.38 -25.98 20.54
N SER A 11 -3.56 -26.82 19.53
CA SER A 11 -2.96 -26.68 18.21
C SER A 11 -3.23 -25.29 17.66
N ILE A 12 -2.15 -24.63 17.25
CA ILE A 12 -2.18 -23.40 16.45
C ILE A 12 -2.77 -23.80 15.09
N ALA A 13 -3.98 -23.32 14.83
CA ALA A 13 -4.61 -23.43 13.52
C ALA A 13 -3.72 -22.72 12.50
N GLU A 14 -3.36 -23.44 11.44
CA GLU A 14 -2.76 -22.89 10.24
C GLU A 14 -3.70 -21.76 9.75
N GLU A 15 -3.17 -20.54 9.67
CA GLU A 15 -3.87 -19.41 9.08
C GLU A 15 -4.03 -19.71 7.58
N GLU A 16 -5.13 -20.35 7.22
CA GLU A 16 -5.57 -20.52 5.84
C GLU A 16 -5.69 -19.11 5.24
N GLU A 17 -4.81 -18.80 4.30
CA GLU A 17 -4.91 -17.60 3.49
C GLU A 17 -6.24 -17.69 2.74
N VAL A 18 -7.28 -17.01 3.26
CA VAL A 18 -8.61 -16.99 2.66
C VAL A 18 -8.48 -16.31 1.30
N VAL A 19 -8.28 -17.10 0.25
CA VAL A 19 -8.26 -16.63 -1.13
C VAL A 19 -9.60 -15.94 -1.39
N PHE A 20 -9.52 -14.63 -1.65
CA PHE A 20 -10.70 -13.84 -1.96
C PHE A 20 -11.23 -14.24 -3.33
N ASP A 21 -12.41 -14.85 -3.34
CA ASP A 21 -13.14 -15.22 -4.55
C ASP A 21 -14.20 -14.15 -4.86
N ASP A 22 -13.90 -13.32 -5.85
CA ASP A 22 -14.75 -12.22 -6.33
C ASP A 22 -16.11 -12.72 -6.87
N THR A 23 -16.27 -14.00 -7.15
CA THR A 23 -17.52 -14.56 -7.68
C THR A 23 -18.60 -14.74 -6.60
N ILE A 24 -18.23 -14.64 -5.32
CA ILE A 24 -19.17 -14.82 -4.21
C ILE A 24 -20.06 -13.59 -4.06
N THR A 25 -21.37 -13.81 -4.06
CA THR A 25 -22.41 -12.77 -3.91
C THR A 25 -23.32 -12.97 -2.70
N ASP A 26 -23.26 -14.13 -2.03
CA ASP A 26 -24.09 -14.42 -0.85
C ASP A 26 -23.77 -13.45 0.32
N PRO A 27 -24.73 -12.60 0.75
CA PRO A 27 -24.49 -11.63 1.82
C PRO A 27 -24.05 -12.26 3.14
N ALA A 28 -24.56 -13.46 3.48
CA ALA A 28 -24.20 -14.14 4.71
C ALA A 28 -22.73 -14.59 4.69
N ARG A 29 -22.26 -15.13 3.55
CA ARG A 29 -20.87 -15.50 3.34
C ARG A 29 -19.95 -14.28 3.30
N LEU A 30 -20.34 -13.21 2.61
CA LEU A 30 -19.58 -11.95 2.58
C LEU A 30 -19.44 -11.32 3.98
N LYS A 31 -20.52 -11.33 4.78
CA LYS A 31 -20.47 -10.86 6.18
C LYS A 31 -19.50 -11.68 7.04
N ARG A 32 -19.45 -13.00 6.84
CA ARG A 32 -18.48 -13.88 7.51
C ARG A 32 -17.05 -13.51 7.13
N PHE A 33 -16.75 -13.36 5.83
CA PHE A 33 -15.40 -12.96 5.41
C PHE A 33 -14.97 -11.61 5.98
N ARG A 34 -15.85 -10.60 5.92
CA ARG A 34 -15.61 -9.30 6.55
C ARG A 34 -15.31 -9.42 8.05
N THR A 35 -16.06 -10.26 8.76
CA THR A 35 -15.87 -10.47 10.20
C THR A 35 -14.55 -11.17 10.49
N THR A 36 -14.17 -12.17 9.68
CA THR A 36 -12.87 -12.84 9.76
C THR A 36 -11.73 -11.87 9.49
N ALA A 37 -11.81 -11.06 8.42
CA ALA A 37 -10.82 -10.05 8.10
C ALA A 37 -10.67 -9.02 9.24
N LYS A 38 -11.77 -8.60 9.86
CA LYS A 38 -11.75 -7.71 11.03
C LYS A 38 -11.02 -8.33 12.20
N MET A 39 -11.26 -9.62 12.46
CA MET A 39 -10.58 -10.35 13.53
C MET A 39 -9.07 -10.43 13.27
N ILE A 40 -8.64 -10.77 12.05
CA ILE A 40 -7.23 -10.83 11.65
C ILE A 40 -6.57 -9.46 11.85
N HIS A 41 -7.13 -8.40 11.27
CA HIS A 41 -6.68 -7.02 11.44
C HIS A 41 -6.56 -6.63 12.92
N THR A 42 -7.58 -6.93 13.72
CA THR A 42 -7.60 -6.64 15.16
C THR A 42 -6.48 -7.37 15.90
N ASN A 43 -6.24 -8.63 15.56
CA ASN A 43 -5.18 -9.44 16.16
C ASN A 43 -3.79 -8.93 15.76
N ALA A 44 -3.59 -8.55 14.49
CA ALA A 44 -2.38 -7.90 14.01
C ALA A 44 -2.12 -6.59 14.76
N GLY A 45 -3.16 -5.77 14.98
CA GLY A 45 -3.06 -4.54 15.76
C GLY A 45 -2.65 -4.77 17.21
N LYS A 46 -3.23 -5.78 17.88
CA LYS A 46 -2.81 -6.18 19.24
C LYS A 46 -1.35 -6.64 19.29
N LYS A 47 -0.93 -7.46 18.32
CA LYS A 47 0.46 -7.94 18.21
C LYS A 47 1.43 -6.79 18.00
N LEU A 48 1.10 -5.86 17.10
CA LEU A 48 1.89 -4.65 16.86
C LEU A 48 2.01 -3.78 18.12
N MET A 49 0.91 -3.52 18.82
CA MET A 49 0.93 -2.72 20.05
C MET A 49 1.68 -3.40 21.19
N GLN A 50 1.62 -4.73 21.28
CA GLN A 50 2.43 -5.48 22.24
C GLN A 50 3.93 -5.35 21.92
N SER A 51 4.32 -5.49 20.66
CA SER A 51 5.70 -5.31 20.17
C SER A 51 6.25 -3.92 20.49
N VAL A 52 5.46 -2.87 20.20
CA VAL A 52 5.79 -1.49 20.57
C VAL A 52 5.95 -1.33 22.09
N LYS A 53 5.05 -1.94 22.88
CA LYS A 53 5.07 -1.85 24.35
C LYS A 53 6.30 -2.51 24.97
N VAL A 54 6.74 -3.65 24.44
CA VAL A 54 7.95 -4.34 24.94
C VAL A 54 9.24 -3.75 24.38
N GLY A 55 9.14 -2.83 23.41
CA GLY A 55 10.30 -2.18 22.79
C GLY A 55 11.09 -3.12 21.88
N GLU A 56 10.39 -3.97 21.11
CA GLU A 56 11.01 -4.83 20.09
C GLU A 56 11.80 -4.05 19.04
N ASP A 57 12.64 -4.74 18.27
CA ASP A 57 13.46 -4.07 17.27
C ASP A 57 12.61 -3.38 16.18
N ARG A 58 13.20 -2.34 15.58
CA ARG A 58 12.52 -1.49 14.58
C ARG A 58 12.06 -2.27 13.36
N ASP A 59 12.82 -3.29 12.94
CA ASP A 59 12.51 -4.02 11.73
C ASP A 59 11.34 -4.97 11.96
N THR A 60 11.26 -5.59 13.15
CA THR A 60 10.08 -6.33 13.61
C THR A 60 8.86 -5.44 13.70
N VAL A 61 8.96 -4.25 14.34
CA VAL A 61 7.84 -3.31 14.43
C VAL A 61 7.38 -2.84 13.04
N ARG A 62 8.30 -2.59 12.11
CA ARG A 62 7.98 -2.25 10.70
C ARG A 62 7.30 -3.39 9.97
N ALA A 63 7.77 -4.62 10.15
CA ALA A 63 7.16 -5.81 9.54
C ALA A 63 5.73 -6.00 10.06
N LEU A 64 5.51 -5.88 11.38
CA LEU A 64 4.18 -5.95 11.98
C LEU A 64 3.26 -4.81 11.52
N ARG A 65 3.80 -3.60 11.35
CA ARG A 65 3.06 -2.47 10.77
C ARG A 65 2.62 -2.75 9.34
N ALA A 66 3.49 -3.33 8.52
CA ALA A 66 3.15 -3.69 7.14
C ALA A 66 2.04 -4.75 7.07
N LEU A 67 2.09 -5.77 7.94
CA LEU A 67 1.01 -6.76 8.06
C LEU A 67 -0.30 -6.11 8.49
N TYR A 68 -0.26 -5.24 9.51
CA TYR A 68 -1.44 -4.54 10.02
C TYR A 68 -2.13 -3.67 8.94
N VAL A 69 -1.35 -2.98 8.10
CA VAL A 69 -1.87 -2.21 6.96
C VAL A 69 -2.46 -3.13 5.90
N ARG A 70 -1.74 -4.19 5.50
CA ARG A 70 -2.24 -5.17 4.52
C ARG A 70 -3.57 -5.81 4.96
N ASP A 71 -3.68 -6.17 6.23
CA ASP A 71 -4.88 -6.80 6.77
C ASP A 71 -6.07 -5.81 6.83
N PHE A 72 -5.78 -4.51 6.98
CA PHE A 72 -6.79 -3.45 6.84
C PHE A 72 -7.29 -3.34 5.39
N ASP A 73 -6.38 -3.34 4.40
CA ASP A 73 -6.76 -3.30 2.98
C ASP A 73 -7.66 -4.49 2.60
N SER A 74 -7.37 -5.67 3.16
CA SER A 74 -8.21 -6.86 2.97
C SER A 74 -9.60 -6.67 3.59
N LEU A 75 -9.65 -6.18 4.83
CA LEU A 75 -10.91 -5.87 5.53
C LEU A 75 -11.77 -4.86 4.75
N GLU A 76 -11.16 -3.79 4.24
CA GLU A 76 -11.83 -2.76 3.45
C GLU A 76 -12.43 -3.37 2.17
N LYS A 77 -11.66 -4.17 1.42
CA LYS A 77 -12.17 -4.88 0.24
C LYS A 77 -13.36 -5.79 0.54
N HIS A 78 -13.30 -6.56 1.63
CA HIS A 78 -14.41 -7.41 2.04
C HIS A 78 -15.64 -6.60 2.48
N HIS A 79 -15.42 -5.46 3.14
CA HIS A 79 -16.48 -4.54 3.52
C HIS A 79 -17.18 -3.95 2.29
N ASP A 80 -16.41 -3.42 1.34
CA ASP A 80 -16.94 -2.81 0.12
C ASP A 80 -17.72 -3.82 -0.72
N ARG A 81 -17.19 -5.05 -0.85
CA ARG A 81 -17.89 -6.12 -1.56
C ARG A 81 -19.22 -6.47 -0.87
N TYR A 82 -19.24 -6.56 0.46
CA TYR A 82 -20.47 -6.79 1.22
C TYR A 82 -21.49 -5.68 1.00
N VAL A 83 -21.09 -4.41 1.12
CA VAL A 83 -21.99 -3.26 0.92
C VAL A 83 -22.53 -3.25 -0.51
N GLN A 84 -21.69 -3.47 -1.52
CA GLN A 84 -22.11 -3.52 -2.93
C GLN A 84 -23.13 -4.63 -3.21
N CYS A 85 -22.91 -5.83 -2.67
CA CYS A 85 -23.80 -6.97 -2.90
C CYS A 85 -25.08 -6.90 -2.06
N ASN A 86 -25.03 -6.24 -0.89
CA ASN A 86 -26.17 -6.08 -0.01
C ASN A 86 -27.00 -4.82 -0.32
N ALA A 87 -26.46 -3.90 -1.13
CA ALA A 87 -27.09 -2.63 -1.46
C ALA A 87 -28.55 -2.71 -1.96
N PRO A 88 -28.95 -3.68 -2.81
CA PRO A 88 -30.34 -3.77 -3.29
C PRO A 88 -31.37 -4.07 -2.19
N ASN A 89 -30.91 -4.59 -1.04
CA ASN A 89 -31.76 -5.07 0.06
C ASN A 89 -31.65 -4.20 1.33
N CYS A 90 -30.86 -3.13 1.30
CA CYS A 90 -30.58 -2.28 2.46
C CYS A 90 -31.48 -1.04 2.50
N SER A 91 -31.94 -0.69 3.69
CA SER A 91 -32.51 0.63 3.99
C SER A 91 -31.41 1.68 4.12
N GLN A 92 -31.78 2.97 4.13
CA GLN A 92 -30.83 4.05 4.40
C GLN A 92 -30.17 3.90 5.78
N ASP A 93 -30.93 3.47 6.79
CA ASP A 93 -30.42 3.25 8.15
C ASP A 93 -29.37 2.13 8.18
N ASP A 94 -29.54 1.08 7.35
CA ASP A 94 -28.54 0.01 7.22
C ASP A 94 -27.24 0.54 6.62
N PHE A 95 -27.31 1.37 5.59
CA PHE A 95 -26.11 2.00 5.00
C PHE A 95 -25.41 2.92 5.97
N ASP A 96 -26.16 3.72 6.73
CA ASP A 96 -25.61 4.61 7.75
C ASP A 96 -24.92 3.81 8.85
N GLY A 97 -25.51 2.69 9.29
CA GLY A 97 -24.90 1.78 10.25
C GLY A 97 -23.60 1.13 9.73
N GLU A 98 -23.56 0.73 8.45
CA GLU A 98 -22.36 0.17 7.84
C GLU A 98 -21.25 1.22 7.64
N ARG A 99 -21.62 2.46 7.27
CA ARG A 99 -20.70 3.59 7.21
C ARG A 99 -20.09 3.89 8.59
N ASP A 100 -20.93 3.98 9.61
CA ASP A 100 -20.47 4.25 10.98
C ASP A 100 -19.55 3.13 11.49
N TRP A 101 -19.85 1.88 11.12
CA TRP A 101 -19.03 0.72 11.45
C TRP A 101 -17.63 0.80 10.84
N ILE A 102 -17.51 1.05 9.53
CA ILE A 102 -16.18 1.13 8.89
C ILE A 102 -15.42 2.37 9.37
N GLN A 103 -16.13 3.48 9.63
CA GLN A 103 -15.51 4.69 10.16
C GLN A 103 -14.89 4.47 11.55
N ALA A 104 -15.53 3.69 12.42
CA ALA A 104 -14.97 3.30 13.72
C ALA A 104 -13.70 2.45 13.55
N VAL A 105 -13.70 1.50 12.59
CA VAL A 105 -12.52 0.68 12.30
C VAL A 105 -11.37 1.55 11.77
N ILE A 106 -11.64 2.51 10.88
CA ILE A 106 -10.65 3.46 10.36
C ILE A 106 -10.03 4.27 11.50
N TYR A 107 -10.85 4.75 12.44
CA TYR A 107 -10.36 5.51 13.59
C TYR A 107 -9.39 4.69 14.46
N ASP A 108 -9.76 3.46 14.81
CA ASP A 108 -8.90 2.55 15.57
C ASP A 108 -7.62 2.21 14.80
N HIS A 109 -7.73 2.01 13.48
CA HIS A 109 -6.61 1.77 12.59
C HIS A 109 -5.58 2.90 12.64
N GLN A 110 -6.05 4.13 12.43
CA GLN A 110 -5.22 5.34 12.48
C GLN A 110 -4.58 5.55 13.85
N ALA A 111 -5.32 5.32 14.94
CA ALA A 111 -4.81 5.48 16.30
C ALA A 111 -3.66 4.52 16.61
N ILE A 112 -3.73 3.27 16.11
CA ILE A 112 -2.65 2.29 16.26
C ILE A 112 -1.44 2.67 15.40
N LEU A 113 -1.65 3.12 14.16
CA LEU A 113 -0.57 3.57 13.29
C LEU A 113 0.18 4.77 13.88
N ALA A 114 -0.54 5.76 14.43
CA ALA A 114 0.07 6.93 15.06
C ALA A 114 1.02 6.53 16.20
N LYS A 115 0.60 5.62 17.08
CA LYS A 115 1.44 5.11 18.19
C LYS A 115 2.68 4.37 17.68
N CYS A 116 2.52 3.58 16.61
CA CYS A 116 3.63 2.88 15.98
C CYS A 116 4.63 3.87 15.35
N ASP A 117 4.13 4.87 14.64
CA ASP A 117 4.96 5.87 13.98
C ASP A 117 5.71 6.72 15.01
N ASP A 118 5.07 7.10 16.12
CA ASP A 118 5.73 7.76 17.26
C ASP A 118 6.88 6.92 17.82
N TYR A 119 6.67 5.61 18.02
CA TYR A 119 7.71 4.70 18.46
C TYR A 119 8.86 4.62 17.45
N LEU A 120 8.57 4.52 16.16
CA LEU A 120 9.56 4.48 15.08
C LEU A 120 10.30 5.81 14.89
N VAL A 121 9.73 6.94 15.29
CA VAL A 121 10.43 8.23 15.32
C VAL A 121 11.34 8.32 16.55
N GLN A 122 10.84 7.97 17.73
CA GLN A 122 11.60 8.05 18.99
C GLN A 122 12.80 7.11 19.04
N THR A 123 12.67 5.93 18.45
CA THR A 123 13.74 4.92 18.40
C THR A 123 14.66 5.08 17.20
N ASN A 124 14.50 6.16 16.43
CA ASN A 124 15.40 6.45 15.32
C ASN A 124 16.76 6.84 15.91
N PRO A 125 17.87 6.15 15.57
CA PRO A 125 19.17 6.55 16.06
C PRO A 125 19.42 7.99 15.62
N LYS A 126 19.61 8.88 16.60
CA LYS A 126 20.02 10.27 16.34
C LYS A 126 21.25 10.17 15.44
N PRO A 127 21.28 10.81 14.25
CA PRO A 127 22.50 10.83 13.46
C PRO A 127 23.58 11.34 14.39
N ALA A 128 24.64 10.55 14.58
CA ALA A 128 25.68 10.84 15.54
C ALA A 128 26.13 12.27 15.30
N SER A 129 25.66 13.19 16.15
CA SER A 129 26.14 14.55 16.19
C SER A 129 27.58 14.38 16.59
N THR A 130 28.48 14.48 15.62
CA THR A 130 29.91 14.57 15.87
C THR A 130 30.12 15.88 16.61
N VAL A 131 29.84 15.86 17.92
CA VAL A 131 30.33 16.87 18.86
C VAL A 131 31.84 16.64 18.89
N SER A 132 32.51 17.22 17.90
CA SER A 132 33.96 17.35 17.89
C SER A 132 34.32 18.34 18.98
N ARG A 133 34.32 17.86 20.23
CA ARG A 133 35.06 18.49 21.32
C ARG A 133 36.51 18.07 21.14
N ALA A 134 37.15 18.61 20.12
CA ALA A 134 38.59 18.51 19.92
C ALA A 134 39.16 19.92 20.04
N SER A 135 39.71 20.18 21.22
CA SER A 135 40.80 21.13 21.38
C SER A 135 41.94 20.75 20.42
N SER A 136 42.71 21.77 20.03
CA SER A 136 43.96 21.69 19.25
C SER A 136 43.81 21.68 17.72
N ARG A 137 43.92 22.90 17.19
CA ARG A 137 44.78 23.28 16.06
C ARG A 137 45.52 22.10 15.40
N HIS A 138 45.15 21.76 14.16
CA HIS A 138 45.99 21.46 12.98
C HIS A 138 45.21 20.57 11.96
N SER A 139 45.33 20.89 10.67
CA SER A 139 44.81 20.21 9.45
C SER A 139 43.41 20.62 8.92
N SER A 140 43.39 21.61 8.00
CA SER A 140 42.18 22.18 7.38
C SER A 140 42.04 21.93 5.87
N VAL A 141 42.90 21.10 5.25
CA VAL A 141 42.93 20.97 3.77
C VAL A 141 42.24 19.70 3.25
N SER A 142 42.28 18.57 3.98
CA SER A 142 41.72 17.29 3.50
C SER A 142 40.19 17.18 3.58
N SER A 143 39.56 17.82 4.58
CA SER A 143 38.10 17.71 4.83
C SER A 143 37.22 18.45 3.80
N ARG A 144 37.72 19.54 3.19
CA ARG A 144 36.97 20.24 2.13
C ARG A 144 36.86 19.40 0.86
N GLN A 145 37.93 18.67 0.52
CA GLN A 145 37.98 17.88 -0.71
C GLN A 145 37.04 16.67 -0.67
N ALA A 146 36.92 16.00 0.48
CA ALA A 146 35.97 14.90 0.67
C ALA A 146 34.49 15.34 0.50
N ARG A 147 34.14 16.54 0.99
CA ARG A 147 32.77 17.07 0.84
C ARG A 147 32.42 17.47 -0.60
N ILE A 148 33.41 17.88 -1.39
CA ILE A 148 33.22 18.22 -2.80
C ILE A 148 32.96 16.95 -3.62
N HIS A 149 33.70 15.87 -3.38
CA HIS A 149 33.50 14.61 -4.10
C HIS A 149 32.14 13.95 -3.83
N GLU A 150 31.59 14.09 -2.62
CA GLU A 150 30.26 13.56 -2.30
C GLU A 150 29.13 14.36 -2.97
N ALA A 151 29.28 15.68 -3.07
CA ALA A 151 28.35 16.55 -3.79
C ALA A 151 28.35 16.23 -5.30
N ASP A 152 29.53 16.09 -5.91
CA ASP A 152 29.68 15.74 -7.33
C ASP A 152 29.08 14.37 -7.67
N ARG A 153 29.16 13.41 -6.75
CA ARG A 153 28.56 12.08 -6.93
C ARG A 153 27.03 12.18 -6.94
N LYS A 154 26.47 12.94 -6.01
CA LYS A 154 25.02 13.12 -5.89
C LYS A 154 24.42 13.89 -7.06
N GLU A 155 25.15 14.85 -7.63
CA GLU A 155 24.74 15.57 -8.83
C GLU A 155 24.72 14.65 -10.07
N ARG A 156 25.74 13.81 -10.25
CA ARG A 156 25.77 12.83 -11.35
C ARG A 156 24.64 11.79 -11.26
N GLU A 157 24.31 11.33 -10.06
CA GLU A 157 23.18 10.41 -9.84
C GLU A 157 21.83 11.09 -10.19
N ALA A 158 21.66 12.37 -9.84
CA ALA A 158 20.45 13.12 -10.18
C ALA A 158 20.31 13.38 -11.70
N GLN A 159 21.42 13.71 -12.38
CA GLN A 159 21.43 13.91 -13.84
C GLN A 159 21.08 12.62 -14.59
N LEU A 160 21.62 11.47 -14.17
CA LEU A 160 21.25 10.17 -14.75
C LEU A 160 19.76 9.86 -14.58
N LYS A 161 19.20 10.14 -13.41
CA LYS A 161 17.78 9.92 -13.15
C LYS A 161 16.89 10.81 -14.03
N LEU A 162 17.27 12.08 -14.20
CA LEU A 162 16.57 13.00 -15.09
C LEU A 162 16.64 12.54 -16.56
N GLN A 163 17.78 12.01 -16.99
CA GLN A 163 17.94 11.50 -18.34
C GLN A 163 17.09 10.25 -18.58
N GLN A 164 17.01 9.33 -17.61
CA GLN A 164 16.12 8.17 -17.68
C GLN A 164 14.65 8.57 -17.80
N GLU A 165 14.22 9.57 -17.02
CA GLU A 165 12.86 10.07 -17.07
C GLU A 165 12.53 10.76 -18.41
N GLN A 166 13.48 11.50 -18.99
CA GLN A 166 13.33 12.09 -20.32
C GLN A 166 13.25 11.03 -21.42
N ASP A 167 14.09 10.00 -21.37
CA ASP A 167 14.06 8.90 -22.34
C ASP A 167 12.78 8.07 -22.22
N GLU A 168 12.28 7.83 -21.01
CA GLU A 168 10.99 7.16 -20.78
C GLU A 168 9.81 8.01 -21.29
N THR A 169 9.86 9.32 -21.08
CA THR A 169 8.84 10.25 -21.58
C THR A 169 8.85 10.29 -23.11
N ARG A 170 10.02 10.37 -23.74
CA ARG A 170 10.16 10.30 -25.20
C ARG A 170 9.60 8.99 -25.76
N ARG A 171 9.87 7.85 -25.10
CA ARG A 171 9.33 6.55 -25.53
C ARG A 171 7.80 6.51 -25.45
N ARG A 172 7.20 7.10 -24.41
CA ARG A 172 5.74 7.20 -24.28
C ARG A 172 5.14 8.09 -25.36
N GLU A 173 5.76 9.23 -25.66
CA GLU A 173 5.29 10.12 -26.73
C GLU A 173 5.36 9.46 -28.12
N GLU A 174 6.39 8.67 -28.40
CA GLU A 174 6.51 7.89 -29.64
C GLU A 174 5.42 6.81 -29.75
N GLU A 175 5.09 6.14 -28.64
CA GLU A 175 4.02 5.14 -28.60
C GLU A 175 2.64 5.78 -28.81
N ASP A 176 2.38 6.91 -28.16
CA ASP A 176 1.13 7.69 -28.31
C ASP A 176 0.99 8.26 -29.73
N ALA A 177 2.08 8.71 -30.35
CA ALA A 177 2.07 9.18 -31.73
C ALA A 177 1.69 8.06 -32.71
N LYS A 178 2.19 6.84 -32.48
CA LYS A 178 1.88 5.66 -33.30
C LYS A 178 0.41 5.24 -33.18
N ILE A 179 -0.17 5.35 -31.98
CA ILE A 179 -1.60 5.10 -31.74
C ILE A 179 -2.44 6.11 -32.52
N ARG A 180 -2.08 7.41 -32.45
CA ARG A 180 -2.80 8.48 -33.15
C ARG A 180 -2.76 8.31 -34.68
N GLU A 181 -1.60 7.94 -35.23
CA GLU A 181 -1.47 7.69 -36.68
C GLU A 181 -2.34 6.51 -37.14
N ALA A 182 -2.42 5.44 -36.35
CA ALA A 182 -3.27 4.30 -36.65
C ALA A 182 -4.77 4.67 -36.65
N GLU A 183 -5.21 5.51 -35.73
CA GLU A 183 -6.59 6.02 -35.68
C GLU A 183 -6.92 6.90 -36.88
N ASP A 184 -6.01 7.79 -37.29
CA ASP A 184 -6.19 8.64 -38.46
C ASP A 184 -6.23 7.82 -39.76
N TYR A 185 -5.41 6.78 -39.88
CA TYR A 185 -5.47 5.85 -41.02
C TYR A 185 -6.82 5.13 -41.08
N LYS A 186 -7.31 4.61 -39.93
CA LYS A 186 -8.62 3.97 -39.85
C LYS A 186 -9.74 4.91 -40.26
N ARG A 187 -9.73 6.16 -39.77
CA ARG A 187 -10.71 7.19 -40.14
C ARG A 187 -10.66 7.51 -41.64
N LYS A 188 -9.49 7.50 -42.27
CA LYS A 188 -9.33 7.71 -43.71
C LYS A 188 -9.90 6.54 -44.52
N VAL A 189 -9.64 5.30 -44.10
CA VAL A 189 -10.20 4.09 -44.72
C VAL A 189 -11.72 4.07 -44.62
N GLU A 190 -12.28 4.38 -43.46
CA GLU A 190 -13.73 4.49 -43.26
C GLU A 190 -14.36 5.56 -44.15
N LYS A 191 -13.72 6.74 -44.29
CA LYS A 191 -14.19 7.79 -45.21
C LYS A 191 -14.14 7.36 -46.68
N ILE A 192 -13.12 6.60 -47.10
CA ILE A 192 -13.02 6.09 -48.47
C ILE A 192 -14.09 5.01 -48.72
N GLY A 193 -14.29 4.09 -47.78
CA GLY A 193 -15.35 3.08 -47.86
C GLY A 193 -16.76 3.68 -47.87
N ALA A 194 -16.99 4.75 -47.10
CA ALA A 194 -18.27 5.47 -47.10
C ALA A 194 -18.56 6.15 -48.45
N LYS A 195 -17.55 6.74 -49.09
CA LYS A 195 -17.69 7.34 -50.43
C LYS A 195 -17.94 6.29 -51.51
N SER A 196 -17.22 5.17 -51.47
CA SER A 196 -17.40 4.07 -52.43
C SER A 196 -18.80 3.42 -52.32
N ASN A 197 -19.35 3.29 -51.11
CA ASN A 197 -20.71 2.78 -50.91
C ASN A 197 -21.81 3.76 -51.35
N GLN A 198 -21.52 5.07 -51.35
CA GLN A 198 -22.45 6.07 -51.88
C GLN A 198 -22.48 6.05 -53.41
N GLU A 199 -21.32 5.88 -54.06
CA GLU A 199 -21.19 5.82 -55.52
C GLU A 199 -21.88 4.57 -56.12
N ILE A 200 -21.86 3.43 -55.42
CA ILE A 200 -22.59 2.19 -55.81
C ILE A 200 -24.11 2.34 -55.64
N ARG A 201 -24.59 3.23 -54.76
CA ARG A 201 -26.02 3.48 -54.55
C ARG A 201 -26.64 4.47 -55.54
N GLU A 202 -25.82 5.17 -56.31
CA GLU A 202 -26.25 6.22 -57.26
C GLU A 202 -26.12 5.78 -58.74
N THR A 203 -25.69 4.54 -59.02
CA THR A 203 -25.75 3.85 -60.34
C THR A 203 -26.80 2.75 -60.36
#